data_AF-A0A7D8UHC8-F1
#
_entry.id   AF-A0A7D8UHC8-F1
#
_cell.length_a   1.000
_cell.length_b   1.000
_cell.length_c   1.000
_cell.angle_alpha   90.00
_cell.angle_beta   90.00
_cell.angle_gamma   90.00
#
_symmetry.space_group_name_H-M   'P 1'
#
loop_
_entity.id
_entity.type
_entity.pdbx_description
1 polymer ?
#
loop_
_entity_poly.entity_id
_entity_poly.type
_entity_poly.pdbx_seq_one_letter_code
_entity_poly.pdbx_strand_id
1 'polypeptide(L)'
;MFRHPSRHGTFTHTESEQAMNGSFWKSVSMPRFTPLSESIEVDVLIVGGGNTGIVSAYLLKQAGLRVALIERDRCCQVNTGNTTAHLTYVTDLSLQKLVSSHGRDHAQAVWDAGQAAINQIEGIVSTEQIACEFTRIPSYIHASILGDKDESKRVDMSLW
;
A
#
# COMPACT_ATOMS: atom_id res chain seq x y z
N MET A 1 46.61 36.71 -4.45
CA MET A 1 46.58 36.09 -5.79
C MET A 1 46.17 34.63 -5.61
N PHE A 2 44.86 34.39 -5.58
CA PHE A 2 44.27 33.10 -5.21
C PHE A 2 44.31 32.13 -6.39
N ARG A 3 45.01 30.99 -6.23
CA ARG A 3 44.96 29.86 -7.15
C ARG A 3 43.83 28.93 -6.73
N HIS A 4 42.89 28.71 -7.64
CA HIS A 4 41.81 27.73 -7.52
C HIS A 4 42.36 26.34 -7.89
N PRO A 5 42.22 25.29 -7.06
CA PRO A 5 42.57 23.94 -7.46
C PRO A 5 41.41 23.34 -8.26
N SER A 6 41.72 22.99 -9.51
CA SER A 6 40.88 22.21 -10.42
C SER A 6 40.58 20.82 -9.84
N ARG A 7 39.34 20.59 -9.41
CA ARG A 7 38.83 19.26 -9.05
C ARG A 7 38.49 18.48 -10.33
N HIS A 8 39.48 17.78 -10.88
CA HIS A 8 39.21 16.65 -11.78
C HIS A 8 39.18 15.37 -10.93
N GLY A 9 38.06 15.17 -10.25
CA GLY A 9 37.75 13.88 -9.65
C GLY A 9 37.09 13.02 -10.72
N THR A 10 37.84 12.12 -11.34
CA THR A 10 37.27 11.01 -12.10
C THR A 10 36.53 10.11 -11.13
N PHE A 11 35.19 10.16 -11.18
CA PHE A 11 34.36 9.13 -10.57
C PHE A 11 34.61 7.83 -11.34
N THR A 12 35.48 7.00 -10.79
CA THR A 12 35.56 5.60 -11.18
C THR A 12 34.27 4.94 -10.69
N HIS A 13 33.34 4.69 -11.61
CA HIS A 13 32.22 3.78 -11.38
C HIS A 13 32.80 2.39 -11.08
N THR A 14 32.93 2.05 -9.81
CA THR A 14 33.17 0.67 -9.36
C THR A 14 31.86 -0.12 -9.47
N GLU A 15 31.99 -1.32 -10.02
CA GLU A 15 30.94 -2.26 -10.39
C GLU A 15 29.97 -2.58 -9.24
N SER A 16 28.70 -2.21 -9.39
CA SER A 16 27.55 -3.13 -9.42
C SER A 16 26.25 -2.34 -9.55
N GLU A 17 26.14 -1.54 -10.61
CA GLU A 17 24.85 -1.03 -11.07
C GLU A 17 24.13 -2.18 -11.81
N GLN A 18 23.78 -3.23 -11.07
CA GLN A 18 22.67 -4.07 -11.50
C GLN A 18 21.45 -3.16 -11.44
N ALA A 19 21.07 -2.61 -12.60
CA ALA A 19 19.78 -2.01 -12.79
C ALA A 19 18.74 -2.96 -12.17
N MET A 20 18.09 -2.52 -11.09
CA MET A 20 17.01 -3.28 -10.46
C MET A 20 15.86 -3.36 -11.46
N ASN A 21 15.85 -4.40 -12.29
CA ASN A 21 14.82 -4.68 -13.30
C ASN A 21 13.52 -5.17 -12.63
N GLY A 22 13.07 -4.52 -11.55
CA GLY A 22 11.86 -4.89 -10.80
C GLY A 22 11.67 -4.05 -9.54
N SER A 23 10.48 -4.15 -8.94
CA SER A 23 10.17 -3.48 -7.67
C SER A 23 11.07 -3.97 -6.54
N PHE A 24 11.51 -3.06 -5.67
CA PHE A 24 12.30 -3.36 -4.47
C PHE A 24 11.68 -4.48 -3.62
N TRP A 25 10.36 -4.47 -3.46
CA TRP A 25 9.62 -5.45 -2.67
C TRP A 25 9.77 -6.90 -3.18
N LYS A 26 10.13 -7.08 -4.45
CA LYS A 26 10.37 -8.41 -5.04
C LYS A 26 11.79 -8.92 -4.83
N SER A 27 12.70 -8.07 -4.37
CA SER A 27 14.07 -8.47 -4.02
C SER A 27 14.14 -9.19 -2.66
N VAL A 28 13.12 -9.00 -1.81
CA VAL A 28 13.04 -9.60 -0.48
C VAL A 28 12.57 -11.04 -0.56
N SER A 29 13.21 -11.93 0.22
CA SER A 29 12.80 -13.33 0.30
C SER A 29 11.48 -13.46 1.05
N MET A 30 10.49 -14.08 0.39
CA MET A 30 9.18 -14.38 0.97
C MET A 30 9.02 -15.88 1.22
N PRO A 31 8.29 -16.28 2.28
CA PRO A 31 7.97 -17.69 2.54
C PRO A 31 7.44 -18.41 1.30
N ARG A 32 7.77 -19.70 1.21
CA ARG A 32 7.27 -20.61 0.18
C ARG A 32 6.34 -21.61 0.84
N PHE A 33 5.23 -21.86 0.16
CA PHE A 33 4.23 -22.83 0.59
C PHE A 33 4.15 -23.94 -0.45
N THR A 34 3.99 -25.16 0.02
CA THR A 34 3.81 -26.33 -0.86
C THR A 34 2.44 -26.24 -1.53
N PRO A 35 2.32 -26.62 -2.81
CA PRO A 35 1.02 -26.76 -3.45
C PRO A 35 0.10 -27.69 -2.66
N LEU A 36 -1.19 -27.40 -2.66
CA LEU A 36 -2.20 -28.26 -2.04
C LEU A 36 -2.26 -29.58 -2.82
N SER A 37 -1.93 -30.69 -2.16
CA SER A 37 -1.87 -32.03 -2.77
C SER A 37 -3.13 -32.87 -2.54
N GLU A 38 -4.00 -32.45 -1.62
CA GLU A 38 -5.19 -33.19 -1.22
C GLU A 38 -6.35 -32.24 -0.91
N SER A 39 -7.55 -32.79 -0.81
CA SER A 39 -8.72 -32.03 -0.38
C SER A 39 -8.66 -31.79 1.12
N ILE A 40 -8.92 -30.56 1.54
CA ILE A 40 -8.99 -30.17 2.96
C ILE A 40 -10.34 -29.53 3.25
N GLU A 41 -10.82 -29.72 4.47
CA GLU A 41 -12.02 -29.04 4.98
C GLU A 41 -11.61 -27.87 5.86
N VAL A 42 -12.13 -26.69 5.53
CA VAL A 42 -11.92 -25.44 6.28
C VAL A 42 -13.24 -24.68 6.38
N ASP A 43 -13.32 -23.77 7.33
CA ASP A 43 -14.53 -22.97 7.53
C ASP A 43 -14.58 -21.83 6.50
N VAL A 44 -13.40 -21.31 6.09
CA VAL A 44 -13.27 -20.28 5.06
C VAL A 44 -12.11 -20.60 4.11
N LEU A 45 -12.39 -20.53 2.80
CA LEU A 45 -11.38 -20.51 1.73
C LEU A 45 -11.20 -19.09 1.20
N ILE A 46 -9.96 -18.61 1.19
CA ILE A 46 -9.57 -17.32 0.61
C ILE A 46 -8.79 -17.58 -0.67
N VAL A 47 -9.22 -16.93 -1.76
CA VAL A 47 -8.58 -17.03 -3.07
C VAL A 47 -7.85 -15.71 -3.37
N GLY A 48 -6.52 -15.77 -3.42
CA GLY A 48 -5.62 -14.65 -3.68
C GLY A 48 -4.75 -14.29 -2.47
N GLY A 49 -3.44 -14.37 -2.65
CA GLY A 49 -2.40 -14.06 -1.66
C GLY A 49 -1.88 -12.63 -1.71
N GLY A 50 -2.74 -11.68 -2.10
CA GLY A 50 -2.47 -10.24 -1.96
C GLY A 50 -2.74 -9.73 -0.55
N ASN A 51 -2.47 -8.45 -0.30
CA ASN A 51 -2.65 -7.84 1.03
C ASN A 51 -4.06 -8.07 1.61
N THR A 52 -5.11 -7.84 0.81
CA THR A 52 -6.51 -8.07 1.24
C THR A 52 -6.75 -9.51 1.69
N GLY A 53 -6.26 -10.50 0.93
CA GLY A 53 -6.44 -11.91 1.26
C GLY A 53 -5.69 -12.30 2.53
N ILE A 54 -4.45 -11.83 2.68
CA ILE A 54 -3.61 -12.11 3.86
C ILE A 54 -4.22 -11.47 5.11
N VAL A 55 -4.60 -10.19 5.06
CA VAL A 55 -5.22 -9.50 6.20
C VAL A 55 -6.56 -10.16 6.57
N SER A 56 -7.37 -10.56 5.57
CA SER A 56 -8.60 -11.31 5.83
C SER A 56 -8.33 -12.64 6.51
N ALA A 57 -7.33 -13.40 6.04
CA ALA A 57 -6.94 -14.67 6.63
C ALA A 57 -6.49 -14.52 8.08
N TYR A 58 -5.69 -13.49 8.35
CA TYR A 58 -5.21 -13.14 9.68
C TYR A 58 -6.38 -12.84 10.64
N LEU A 59 -7.30 -11.95 10.25
CA LEU A 59 -8.44 -11.57 11.09
C LEU A 59 -9.39 -12.74 11.33
N LEU A 60 -9.70 -13.53 10.31
CA LEU A 60 -10.57 -14.70 10.43
C LEU A 60 -9.93 -15.77 11.32
N LYS A 61 -8.60 -15.92 11.25
CA LYS A 61 -7.88 -16.83 12.13
C LYS A 61 -7.87 -16.34 13.58
N GLN A 62 -7.72 -15.03 13.82
CA GLN A 62 -7.90 -14.46 15.16
C GLN A 62 -9.32 -14.66 15.70
N ALA A 63 -10.33 -14.67 14.83
CA ALA A 63 -11.71 -15.00 15.20
C ALA A 63 -11.95 -16.50 15.47
N GLY A 64 -10.91 -17.34 15.42
CA GLY A 64 -10.99 -18.77 15.76
C GLY A 64 -11.41 -19.69 14.62
N LEU A 65 -11.48 -19.19 13.38
CA LEU A 65 -11.87 -19.99 12.21
C LEU A 65 -10.67 -20.77 11.63
N ARG A 66 -10.97 -21.95 11.09
CA ARG A 66 -10.04 -22.70 10.24
C ARG A 66 -10.06 -22.09 8.85
N VAL A 67 -8.96 -21.49 8.44
CA VAL A 67 -8.84 -20.75 7.18
C VAL A 67 -7.79 -21.39 6.28
N ALA A 68 -8.14 -21.61 5.01
CA ALA A 68 -7.16 -21.84 3.95
C ALA A 68 -7.04 -20.59 3.07
N LEU A 69 -5.81 -20.18 2.76
CA LEU A 69 -5.53 -19.19 1.73
C LEU A 69 -4.79 -19.87 0.59
N ILE A 70 -5.28 -19.71 -0.63
CA ILE A 70 -4.63 -20.21 -1.83
C ILE A 70 -4.22 -19.04 -2.73
N GLU A 71 -3.05 -19.18 -3.33
CA GLU A 71 -2.51 -18.27 -4.33
C GLU A 71 -2.00 -19.13 -5.50
N ARG A 72 -2.30 -18.72 -6.73
CA ARG A 72 -1.89 -19.46 -7.93
C ARG A 72 -0.38 -19.46 -8.07
N ASP A 73 0.25 -18.31 -7.79
CA ASP A 73 1.69 -18.12 -7.95
C ASP A 73 2.37 -17.96 -6.60
N ARG A 74 2.68 -16.72 -6.22
CA ARG A 74 3.38 -16.39 -4.98
C ARG A 74 2.69 -15.20 -4.32
N CYS A 75 2.50 -15.30 -3.02
CA CYS A 75 1.92 -14.23 -2.23
C CYS A 75 2.66 -12.91 -2.47
N CYS A 76 1.89 -11.83 -2.51
CA CYS A 76 2.36 -10.46 -2.66
C CYS A 76 3.12 -10.15 -3.97
N GLN A 77 2.99 -10.91 -5.06
CA GLN A 77 3.78 -10.64 -6.29
C GLN A 77 3.23 -9.56 -7.23
N VAL A 78 1.91 -9.35 -7.28
CA VAL A 78 1.29 -8.48 -8.30
C VAL A 78 1.20 -7.04 -7.79
N ASN A 79 0.03 -6.57 -7.35
CA ASN A 79 -0.13 -5.18 -6.91
C ASN A 79 0.67 -4.92 -5.63
N THR A 80 0.56 -5.81 -4.64
CA THR A 80 1.27 -5.67 -3.36
C THR A 80 2.79 -5.63 -3.54
N GLY A 81 3.36 -6.40 -4.46
CA GLY A 81 4.80 -6.44 -4.70
C GLY A 81 5.32 -5.34 -5.62
N ASN A 82 4.45 -4.47 -6.14
CA ASN A 82 4.84 -3.34 -6.99
C ASN A 82 4.38 -1.99 -6.40
N THR A 83 3.91 -1.96 -5.15
CA THR A 83 3.46 -0.75 -4.46
C THR A 83 4.64 0.14 -4.05
N THR A 84 4.36 1.42 -3.80
CA THR A 84 5.28 2.35 -3.10
C THR A 84 5.19 2.22 -1.58
N ALA A 85 4.27 1.38 -1.08
CA ALA A 85 3.93 1.22 0.34
C ALA A 85 3.39 2.50 1.01
N HIS A 86 3.00 3.50 0.20
CA HIS A 86 2.31 4.68 0.71
C HIS A 86 0.84 4.34 1.01
N LEU A 87 0.41 4.61 2.24
CA LEU A 87 -0.96 4.41 2.68
C LEU A 87 -1.68 5.75 2.76
N THR A 88 -2.79 5.88 2.05
CA THR A 88 -3.68 7.04 2.08
C THR A 88 -5.13 6.59 1.92
N TYR A 89 -6.05 7.33 2.53
CA TYR A 89 -7.49 7.18 2.32
C TYR A 89 -8.06 8.30 1.44
N VAL A 90 -7.21 9.19 0.94
CA VAL A 90 -7.59 10.09 -0.16
C VAL A 90 -7.62 9.28 -1.44
N THR A 91 -8.76 9.30 -2.12
CA THR A 91 -9.01 8.56 -3.35
C THR A 91 -8.69 9.39 -4.59
N ASP A 92 -8.45 8.72 -5.73
CA ASP A 92 -8.26 9.38 -7.03
C ASP A 92 -9.51 10.17 -7.47
N LEU A 93 -10.69 9.72 -7.04
CA LEU A 93 -11.90 10.51 -7.16
C LEU A 93 -11.98 11.49 -6.00
N SER A 94 -12.23 12.76 -6.30
CA SER A 94 -12.51 13.74 -5.24
C SER A 94 -13.76 13.32 -4.46
N LEU A 95 -13.80 13.63 -3.16
CA LEU A 95 -14.98 13.38 -2.34
C LEU A 95 -16.24 14.03 -2.93
N GLN A 96 -16.11 15.20 -3.57
CA GLN A 96 -17.23 15.85 -4.26
C GLN A 96 -17.77 14.97 -5.40
N LYS A 97 -16.88 14.36 -6.20
CA LYS A 97 -17.25 13.42 -7.27
C LYS A 97 -17.86 12.13 -6.68
N LEU A 98 -17.38 11.65 -5.54
CA LEU A 98 -17.99 10.51 -4.83
C LEU A 98 -19.40 10.83 -4.32
N VAL A 99 -19.59 11.98 -3.65
CA VAL A 99 -20.90 12.43 -3.15
C VAL A 99 -21.89 12.59 -4.30
N SER A 100 -21.47 13.17 -5.43
CA SER A 100 -22.38 13.39 -6.56
C SER A 100 -22.79 12.08 -7.25
N SER A 101 -21.94 11.06 -7.26
CA SER A 101 -22.19 9.79 -7.95
C SER A 101 -22.82 8.71 -7.06
N HIS A 102 -22.50 8.70 -5.76
CA HIS A 102 -22.88 7.64 -4.83
C HIS A 102 -23.62 8.15 -3.57
N GLY A 103 -23.82 9.47 -3.44
CA GLY A 103 -24.44 10.08 -2.28
C GLY A 103 -23.48 10.27 -1.10
N ARG A 104 -23.91 11.09 -0.13
CA ARG A 104 -23.08 11.47 1.03
C ARG A 104 -22.67 10.28 1.87
N ASP A 105 -23.61 9.39 2.18
CA ASP A 105 -23.38 8.29 3.12
C ASP A 105 -22.33 7.31 2.59
N HIS A 106 -22.36 6.98 1.29
CA HIS A 106 -21.35 6.11 0.68
C HIS A 106 -19.99 6.79 0.56
N ALA A 107 -19.96 8.09 0.23
CA ALA A 107 -18.71 8.84 0.18
C ALA A 107 -18.05 8.91 1.58
N GLN A 108 -18.85 9.11 2.63
CA GLN A 108 -18.39 9.06 4.01
C GLN A 108 -17.88 7.65 4.36
N ALA A 109 -18.62 6.60 4.00
CA ALA A 109 -18.20 5.23 4.27
C ALA A 109 -16.85 4.88 3.63
N VAL A 110 -16.55 5.39 2.42
CA VAL A 110 -15.23 5.20 1.78
C VAL A 110 -14.12 5.88 2.58
N TRP A 111 -14.35 7.12 3.01
CA TRP A 111 -13.40 7.87 3.82
C TRP A 111 -13.11 7.18 5.16
N ASP A 112 -14.18 6.80 5.86
CA ASP A 112 -14.09 6.13 7.17
C ASP A 112 -13.43 4.76 7.05
N ALA A 113 -13.77 3.98 6.01
CA ALA A 113 -13.16 2.68 5.75
C ALA A 113 -11.66 2.79 5.48
N GLY A 114 -11.23 3.80 4.71
CA GLY A 114 -9.82 4.05 4.46
C GLY A 114 -9.06 4.42 5.74
N GLN A 115 -9.62 5.30 6.57
CA GLN A 115 -9.03 5.65 7.87
C GLN A 115 -8.96 4.42 8.79
N ALA A 116 -10.05 3.66 8.89
CA ALA A 116 -10.13 2.44 9.69
C ALA A 116 -9.10 1.39 9.22
N ALA A 117 -8.90 1.23 7.91
CA ALA A 117 -7.90 0.32 7.36
C ALA A 117 -6.47 0.67 7.78
N ILE A 118 -6.09 1.97 7.74
CA ILE A 118 -4.77 2.40 8.20
C ILE A 118 -4.63 2.19 9.71
N ASN A 119 -5.66 2.51 10.50
CA ASN A 119 -5.66 2.27 11.95
C ASN A 119 -5.51 0.77 12.26
N GLN A 120 -6.16 -0.11 11.49
CA GLN A 120 -6.05 -1.55 11.64
C GLN A 120 -4.64 -2.05 11.31
N ILE A 121 -4.02 -1.54 10.23
CA ILE A 121 -2.63 -1.88 9.89
C ILE A 121 -1.69 -1.47 11.03
N GLU A 122 -1.81 -0.24 11.55
CA GLU A 122 -1.01 0.24 12.68
C GLU A 122 -1.22 -0.63 13.93
N GLY A 123 -2.46 -0.99 14.24
CA GLY A 123 -2.80 -1.88 15.36
C GLY A 123 -2.20 -3.28 15.21
N ILE A 124 -2.22 -3.85 14.01
CA ILE A 124 -1.60 -5.16 13.72
C ILE A 124 -0.08 -5.07 13.88
N VAL A 125 0.56 -4.04 13.30
CA VAL A 125 2.00 -3.81 13.43
C VAL A 125 2.41 -3.72 14.89
N SER A 126 1.65 -2.98 15.70
CA SER A 126 1.89 -2.85 17.13
C SER A 126 1.65 -4.16 17.89
N THR A 127 0.54 -4.85 17.64
CA THR A 127 0.18 -6.08 18.37
C THR A 127 1.17 -7.21 18.10
N GLU A 128 1.52 -7.40 16.82
CA GLU A 128 2.38 -8.49 16.36
C GLU A 128 3.87 -8.12 16.36
N GLN A 129 4.21 -6.89 16.78
CA GLN A 129 5.58 -6.36 16.83
C GLN A 129 6.32 -6.49 15.49
N ILE A 130 5.66 -6.11 14.41
CA ILE A 130 6.18 -6.25 13.04
C ILE A 130 7.21 -5.17 12.76
N ALA A 131 8.45 -5.57 12.47
CA ALA A 131 9.53 -4.68 12.07
C ALA A 131 9.40 -4.22 10.60
N CYS A 132 8.44 -3.33 10.32
CA CYS A 132 8.17 -2.81 8.97
C CYS A 132 8.24 -1.28 8.85
N GLU A 133 8.82 -0.61 9.86
CA GLU A 133 9.04 0.85 9.86
C GLU A 133 7.76 1.67 9.60
N PHE A 134 6.61 1.18 10.06
CA PHE A 134 5.36 1.92 9.93
C PHE A 134 5.46 3.27 10.64
N THR A 135 5.11 4.35 9.94
CA THR A 135 5.12 5.70 10.50
C THR A 135 3.97 6.54 9.92
N ARG A 136 3.35 7.35 10.79
CA ARG A 136 2.36 8.35 10.41
C ARG A 136 3.09 9.63 10.01
N ILE A 137 2.87 10.08 8.78
CA ILE A 137 3.44 11.34 8.27
C ILE A 137 2.32 12.24 7.72
N PRO A 138 2.48 13.58 7.80
CA PRO A 138 1.59 14.49 7.10
C PRO A 138 1.59 14.22 5.59
N SER A 139 0.42 14.28 4.96
CA SER A 139 0.26 14.20 3.51
C SER A 139 -0.19 15.55 2.96
N TYR A 140 0.30 15.90 1.77
CA TYR A 140 0.03 17.18 1.11
C TYR A 140 -0.45 16.94 -0.32
N ILE A 141 -1.53 17.63 -0.70
CA ILE A 141 -2.06 17.64 -2.06
C ILE A 141 -1.90 19.06 -2.59
N HIS A 142 -1.26 19.20 -3.75
CA HIS A 142 -1.01 20.47 -4.39
C HIS A 142 -1.96 20.68 -5.56
N ALA A 143 -2.57 21.86 -5.64
CA ALA A 143 -3.29 22.28 -6.83
C ALA A 143 -2.32 22.65 -7.95
N SER A 144 -2.64 22.25 -9.19
CA SER A 144 -1.84 22.62 -10.36
C SER A 144 -1.88 24.14 -10.59
N ILE A 145 -0.71 24.77 -10.68
CA ILE A 145 -0.56 26.21 -10.98
C ILE A 145 -0.95 26.52 -12.43
N LEU A 146 -0.82 25.53 -13.32
CA LEU A 146 -1.13 25.67 -14.75
C LEU A 146 -2.63 25.56 -15.05
N GLY A 147 -3.46 25.33 -14.03
CA GLY A 147 -4.91 25.44 -14.10
C GLY A 147 -5.56 24.41 -15.02
N ASP A 148 -5.76 23.19 -14.53
CA ASP A 148 -6.80 22.35 -15.13
C ASP A 148 -8.16 22.84 -14.62
N LYS A 149 -9.06 23.17 -15.54
CA LYS A 149 -10.35 23.82 -15.24
C LYS A 149 -11.30 22.94 -14.40
N ASP A 150 -10.99 21.67 -14.19
CA ASP A 150 -11.89 20.69 -13.58
C ASP A 150 -11.73 20.50 -12.06
N GLU A 151 -10.63 20.96 -11.45
CA GLU A 151 -10.33 20.66 -10.02
C GLU A 151 -10.34 21.87 -9.07
N SER A 152 -10.66 23.05 -9.59
CA SER A 152 -10.61 24.32 -8.83
C SER A 152 -11.73 24.55 -7.80
N LYS A 153 -12.46 23.51 -7.38
CA LYS A 153 -13.43 23.63 -6.29
C LYS A 153 -12.72 23.32 -4.98
N ARG A 154 -12.40 24.39 -4.22
CA ARG A 154 -12.01 24.31 -2.81
C ARG A 154 -12.85 23.23 -2.12
N VAL A 155 -12.19 22.18 -1.63
CA VAL A 155 -12.83 21.26 -0.69
C VAL A 155 -12.99 22.05 0.59
N ASP A 156 -14.22 22.46 0.86
CA ASP A 156 -14.55 23.04 2.15
C ASP A 156 -14.46 21.93 3.20
N MET A 157 -13.34 21.93 3.92
CA MET A 157 -13.09 20.99 5.01
C MET A 157 -14.00 21.25 6.22
N SER A 158 -14.76 22.36 6.25
CA SER A 158 -15.74 22.66 7.30
C SER A 158 -17.13 22.03 7.07
N LEU A 159 -17.32 21.32 5.95
CA LEU A 159 -18.51 20.50 5.69
C LEU A 159 -18.43 19.09 6.30
N TRP A 160 -17.43 18.86 7.16
CA TRP A 160 -17.20 17.65 7.96
C TRP A 160 -17.08 18.02 9.43
#